data_AF-A0A9N9I4R5-F1
#
_entry.id   AF-A0A9N9I4R5-F1
#
_cell.length_a   1.000
_cell.length_b   1.000
_cell.length_c   1.000
_cell.angle_alpha   90.00
_cell.angle_beta   90.00
_cell.angle_gamma   90.00
#
_symmetry.space_group_name_H-M   'P 1'
#
loop_
_entity.id
_entity.type
_entity.pdbx_description
1 polymer ?
#
loop_
_entity_poly.entity_id
_entity_poly.type
_entity_poly.pdbx_seq_one_letter_code
_entity_poly.pdbx_strand_id
1 'polypeptide(L)'
;GLNSLGIDTSEKKEAFVHLNHQLYQEKQCFGLSVKEKENILQVSEEQKNHLLSFGLSKLDLTEEQQTELTKLHPDRFPTFAFTETQKNILHSLAPLTREEKYSQDSLDLLNSLALKPKHLTFFTNEEVLPNPNLEFGEQELQLTAEEVLNQGNLDYLREQFANSQPKNQPNENKTATRYDNLFANLSKEDQEREKKKQERQAAKNKFEEAERQRREQKLLEKDKKLKEDEEKRQKEKELAELEEQKRRAAEEARQKALQEEQERIFSTKMKNIEEAKKRAEEALENQKKANELAEKKKKDEIEKLQKENELEQERLANQAKLIEEEKQKKLAAIALEDTEQRQRIEREANAEKARILQEANDKK
;
A
#
# COMPACT_ATOMS: atom_id res chain seq x y z
N GLY A 1 -2.32 34.77 -13.48
CA GLY A 1 -2.58 33.53 -12.71
C GLY A 1 -3.48 32.57 -13.47
N LEU A 2 -4.81 32.62 -13.29
CA LEU A 2 -5.73 31.56 -13.75
C LEU A 2 -5.68 31.25 -15.27
N ASN A 3 -5.43 32.24 -16.12
CA ASN A 3 -5.28 32.03 -17.56
C ASN A 3 -4.08 31.13 -17.92
N SER A 4 -2.99 31.14 -17.14
CA SER A 4 -1.84 30.26 -17.40
C SER A 4 -2.12 28.80 -17.02
N LEU A 5 -3.12 28.56 -16.15
CA LEU A 5 -3.62 27.23 -15.78
C LEU A 5 -4.65 26.67 -16.77
N GLY A 6 -5.04 27.43 -17.80
CA GLY A 6 -6.09 27.03 -18.76
C GLY A 6 -7.53 27.30 -18.28
N ILE A 7 -7.68 28.07 -17.21
CA ILE A 7 -8.97 28.55 -16.67
C ILE A 7 -9.24 29.95 -17.23
N ASP A 8 -9.55 29.98 -18.53
CA ASP A 8 -9.71 31.19 -19.33
C ASP A 8 -11.17 31.66 -19.43
N THR A 9 -12.13 30.74 -19.40
CA THR A 9 -13.57 31.03 -19.50
C THR A 9 -14.22 31.35 -18.15
N SER A 10 -15.33 32.10 -18.16
CA SER A 10 -16.08 32.46 -16.95
C SER A 10 -16.61 31.23 -16.21
N GLU A 11 -17.18 30.27 -16.96
CA GLU A 11 -17.70 29.01 -16.42
C GLU A 11 -16.63 28.20 -15.68
N LYS A 12 -15.41 28.12 -16.23
CA LYS A 12 -14.29 27.45 -15.57
C LYS A 12 -13.83 28.19 -14.31
N LYS A 13 -13.88 29.53 -14.32
CA LYS A 13 -13.52 30.34 -13.15
C LYS A 13 -14.52 30.14 -12.02
N GLU A 14 -15.82 30.08 -12.33
CA GLU A 14 -16.88 29.78 -11.36
C GLU A 14 -16.77 28.35 -10.82
N ALA A 15 -16.56 27.34 -11.68
CA ALA A 15 -16.33 25.97 -11.26
C ALA A 15 -15.08 25.82 -10.38
N PHE A 16 -14.01 26.57 -10.67
CA PHE A 16 -12.81 26.58 -9.85
C PHE A 16 -13.05 27.18 -8.46
N VAL A 17 -13.82 28.26 -8.36
CA VAL A 17 -14.21 28.85 -7.06
C VAL A 17 -15.10 27.89 -6.27
N HIS A 18 -16.04 27.22 -6.95
CA HIS A 18 -16.89 26.21 -6.33
C HIS A 18 -16.09 25.02 -5.80
N LEU A 19 -15.14 24.49 -6.58
CA LEU A 19 -14.22 23.44 -6.15
C LEU A 19 -13.39 23.89 -4.95
N ASN A 20 -12.86 25.11 -4.98
CA ASN A 20 -12.09 25.67 -3.87
C ASN A 20 -12.90 25.73 -2.58
N HIS A 21 -14.16 26.18 -2.69
CA HIS A 21 -15.07 26.26 -1.56
C HIS A 21 -15.44 24.88 -1.03
N GLN A 22 -15.71 23.92 -1.91
CA GLN A 22 -16.04 22.54 -1.58
C GLN A 22 -14.85 21.83 -0.91
N LEU A 23 -13.65 21.96 -1.48
CA LEU A 23 -12.42 21.44 -0.89
C LEU A 23 -12.08 22.11 0.45
N TYR A 24 -12.37 23.41 0.60
CA TYR A 24 -12.18 24.10 1.88
C TYR A 24 -13.14 23.59 2.95
N GLN A 25 -14.41 23.35 2.59
CA GLN A 25 -15.38 22.71 3.48
C GLN A 25 -15.01 21.26 3.79
N GLU A 26 -14.54 20.49 2.81
CA GLU A 26 -14.06 19.12 3.01
C GLU A 26 -12.74 19.06 3.78
N LYS A 27 -11.88 20.08 3.69
CA LYS A 27 -10.64 20.17 4.48
C LYS A 27 -10.91 20.56 5.95
N GLN A 28 -11.90 21.40 6.20
CA GLN A 28 -12.46 21.63 7.54
C GLN A 28 -13.15 20.35 8.06
N CYS A 29 -13.68 19.54 7.16
CA CYS A 29 -14.31 18.26 7.41
C CYS A 29 -13.41 17.09 6.95
N PHE A 30 -12.23 16.91 7.57
CA PHE A 30 -11.40 15.68 7.59
C PHE A 30 -10.07 15.66 6.82
N GLY A 31 -9.05 15.07 7.46
CA GLY A 31 -7.74 14.82 6.89
C GLY A 31 -7.69 13.58 5.99
N LEU A 32 -7.43 13.84 4.70
CA LEU A 32 -6.85 12.99 3.65
C LEU A 32 -7.79 12.10 2.80
N SER A 33 -7.26 11.60 1.66
CA SER A 33 -7.96 11.33 0.40
C SER A 33 -8.09 9.85 -0.03
N VAL A 34 -9.14 9.56 -0.82
CA VAL A 34 -9.57 8.21 -1.26
C VAL A 34 -8.51 7.40 -2.03
N LYS A 35 -7.64 8.04 -2.83
CA LYS A 35 -6.69 7.30 -3.70
C LYS A 35 -5.40 6.86 -3.01
N GLU A 36 -5.02 7.51 -1.91
CA GLU A 36 -3.90 7.06 -1.09
C GLU A 36 -4.29 5.85 -0.22
N LYS A 37 -5.61 5.64 -0.01
CA LYS A 37 -6.17 4.46 0.66
C LYS A 37 -6.19 3.19 -0.17
N GLU A 38 -6.45 3.30 -1.47
CA GLU A 38 -6.56 2.12 -2.33
C GLU A 38 -5.21 1.41 -2.56
N ASN A 39 -4.09 2.14 -2.46
CA ASN A 39 -2.76 1.57 -2.71
C ASN A 39 -2.04 1.03 -1.45
N ILE A 40 -2.50 1.35 -0.23
CA ILE A 40 -1.80 0.93 1.01
C ILE A 40 -2.51 -0.22 1.74
N LEU A 41 -3.82 -0.45 1.53
CA LEU A 41 -4.56 -1.51 2.22
C LEU A 41 -5.55 -2.22 1.28
N GLN A 42 -5.09 -3.28 0.59
CA GLN A 42 -5.99 -4.36 0.14
C GLN A 42 -6.42 -5.20 1.36
N VAL A 43 -7.10 -4.56 2.30
CA VAL A 43 -7.81 -5.24 3.37
C VAL A 43 -9.28 -5.08 3.02
N SER A 44 -9.93 -6.17 2.61
CA SER A 44 -11.36 -6.13 2.29
C SER A 44 -12.15 -5.59 3.47
N GLU A 45 -13.32 -5.00 3.24
CA GLU A 45 -14.18 -4.48 4.32
C GLU A 45 -14.50 -5.56 5.38
N GLU A 46 -14.61 -6.82 4.93
CA GLU A 46 -14.73 -7.99 5.81
C GLU A 46 -13.48 -8.23 6.66
N GLN A 47 -12.29 -8.12 6.09
CA GLN A 47 -11.02 -8.26 6.81
C GLN A 47 -10.78 -7.10 7.79
N LYS A 48 -11.20 -5.89 7.41
CA LYS A 48 -11.20 -4.70 8.27
C LYS A 48 -12.09 -4.93 9.49
N ASN A 49 -13.30 -5.44 9.27
CA ASN A 49 -14.23 -5.80 10.35
C ASN A 49 -13.68 -6.92 11.23
N HIS A 50 -12.97 -7.91 10.66
CA HIS A 50 -12.29 -8.96 11.42
C HIS A 50 -11.10 -8.43 12.24
N LEU A 51 -10.30 -7.51 11.70
CA LEU A 51 -9.17 -6.89 12.41
C LEU A 51 -9.66 -5.98 13.54
N LEU A 52 -10.74 -5.24 13.30
CA LEU A 52 -11.40 -4.43 14.32
C LEU A 52 -11.99 -5.32 15.42
N SER A 53 -12.75 -6.37 15.08
CA SER A 53 -13.30 -7.28 16.09
C SER A 53 -12.22 -8.01 16.87
N PHE A 54 -11.14 -8.44 16.21
CA PHE A 54 -9.99 -9.06 16.86
C PHE A 54 -9.28 -8.10 17.80
N GLY A 55 -8.97 -6.87 17.35
CA GLY A 55 -8.32 -5.86 18.16
C GLY A 55 -9.17 -5.43 19.37
N LEU A 56 -10.48 -5.29 19.19
CA LEU A 56 -11.43 -5.01 20.26
C LEU A 56 -11.55 -6.17 21.24
N SER A 57 -11.48 -7.43 20.79
CA SER A 57 -11.47 -8.61 21.67
C SER A 57 -10.20 -8.76 22.51
N LYS A 58 -9.12 -8.07 22.13
CA LYS A 58 -7.86 -8.01 22.89
C LYS A 58 -7.80 -6.83 23.86
N LEU A 59 -8.75 -5.91 23.79
CA LEU A 59 -8.95 -4.86 24.79
C LEU A 59 -9.76 -5.43 25.96
N ASP A 60 -9.11 -6.24 26.78
CA ASP A 60 -9.68 -6.64 28.06
C ASP A 60 -9.69 -5.41 28.98
N LEU A 61 -10.88 -4.86 29.20
CA LEU A 61 -11.12 -3.79 30.16
C LEU A 61 -11.31 -4.43 31.54
N THR A 62 -10.61 -3.91 32.55
CA THR A 62 -10.79 -4.34 33.94
C THR A 62 -12.21 -4.00 34.43
N GLU A 63 -12.70 -4.73 35.43
CA GLU A 63 -14.04 -4.48 36.01
C GLU A 63 -14.21 -3.02 36.48
N GLU A 64 -13.14 -2.44 37.03
CA GLU A 64 -13.10 -1.02 37.42
C GLU A 64 -13.28 -0.09 36.21
N GLN A 65 -12.51 -0.29 35.13
CA GLN A 65 -12.63 0.50 33.89
C GLN A 65 -14.01 0.38 33.24
N GLN A 66 -14.66 -0.79 33.29
CA GLN A 66 -16.02 -0.98 32.78
C GLN A 66 -17.05 -0.18 33.59
N THR A 67 -16.90 -0.14 34.92
CA THR A 67 -17.78 0.66 35.78
C THR A 67 -17.55 2.16 35.64
N GLU A 68 -16.35 2.61 35.29
CA GLU A 68 -16.06 4.01 35.00
C GLU A 68 -16.60 4.44 33.63
N LEU A 69 -16.46 3.59 32.60
CA LEU A 69 -16.98 3.86 31.26
C LEU A 69 -18.51 3.97 31.23
N THR A 70 -19.22 3.21 32.07
CA THR A 70 -20.69 3.32 32.20
C THR A 70 -21.15 4.58 32.92
N LYS A 71 -20.24 5.26 33.65
CA LYS A 71 -20.52 6.50 34.39
C LYS A 71 -19.97 7.76 33.70
N LEU A 72 -19.14 7.60 32.67
CA LEU A 72 -18.48 8.70 31.96
C LEU A 72 -19.39 9.33 30.90
N HIS A 73 -19.41 10.66 30.87
CA HIS A 73 -20.10 11.43 29.83
C HIS A 73 -19.33 11.35 28.49
N PRO A 74 -20.03 11.32 27.33
CA PRO A 74 -19.43 11.28 25.98
C PRO A 74 -18.27 12.28 25.75
N ASP A 75 -18.30 13.45 26.39
CA ASP A 75 -17.28 14.49 26.21
C ASP A 75 -15.99 14.25 27.01
N ARG A 76 -15.97 13.27 27.93
CA ARG A 76 -14.81 12.93 28.77
C ARG A 76 -14.11 11.62 28.38
N PHE A 77 -14.53 11.00 27.28
CA PHE A 77 -13.83 9.85 26.70
C PHE A 77 -12.37 10.13 26.31
N PRO A 78 -11.98 11.34 25.83
CA PRO A 78 -10.58 11.62 25.48
C PRO A 78 -9.61 11.58 26.67
N THR A 79 -10.12 11.74 27.89
CA THR A 79 -9.32 11.77 29.12
C THR A 79 -9.34 10.44 29.89
N PHE A 80 -9.93 9.38 29.31
CA PHE A 80 -9.98 8.08 29.97
C PHE A 80 -8.59 7.43 30.07
N ALA A 81 -8.24 6.94 31.26
CA ALA A 81 -6.92 6.38 31.55
C ALA A 81 -6.82 4.94 31.02
N PHE A 82 -6.42 4.80 29.76
CA PHE A 82 -6.03 3.52 29.18
C PHE A 82 -4.61 3.11 29.62
N THR A 83 -4.41 1.81 29.84
CA THR A 83 -3.07 1.24 30.02
C THR A 83 -2.24 1.40 28.74
N GLU A 84 -0.91 1.35 28.86
CA GLU A 84 -0.01 1.53 27.71
C GLU A 84 -0.25 0.50 26.60
N THR A 85 -0.58 -0.74 26.97
CA THR A 85 -0.96 -1.81 26.03
C THR A 85 -2.29 -1.52 25.34
N GLN A 86 -3.31 -1.08 26.07
CA GLN A 86 -4.60 -0.67 25.51
C GLN A 86 -4.46 0.54 24.56
N LYS A 87 -3.62 1.52 24.91
CA LYS A 87 -3.30 2.66 24.04
C LYS A 87 -2.62 2.22 22.76
N ASN A 88 -1.65 1.30 22.84
CA ASN A 88 -0.96 0.78 21.67
C ASN A 88 -1.91 0.02 20.73
N ILE A 89 -2.83 -0.77 21.30
CA ILE A 89 -3.86 -1.46 20.51
C ILE A 89 -4.80 -0.44 19.85
N LEU A 90 -5.33 0.54 20.60
CA LEU A 90 -6.19 1.59 20.06
C LEU A 90 -5.48 2.44 18.99
N HIS A 91 -4.22 2.78 19.18
CA HIS A 91 -3.42 3.47 18.17
C HIS A 91 -3.20 2.62 16.92
N SER A 92 -3.03 1.29 17.06
CA SER A 92 -2.92 0.37 15.92
C SER A 92 -4.24 0.17 15.17
N LEU A 93 -5.39 0.33 15.84
CA LEU A 93 -6.73 0.20 15.26
C LEU A 93 -7.29 1.53 14.74
N ALA A 94 -6.79 2.67 15.22
CA ALA A 94 -7.23 4.00 14.82
C ALA A 94 -7.24 4.25 13.29
N PRO A 95 -6.27 3.72 12.50
CA PRO A 95 -6.32 3.83 11.04
C PRO A 95 -7.48 3.04 10.41
N LEU A 96 -7.88 1.92 11.01
CA LEU A 96 -8.99 1.08 10.53
C LEU A 96 -10.36 1.71 10.83
N THR A 97 -10.48 2.52 11.87
CA THR A 97 -11.74 3.21 12.20
C THR A 97 -11.91 4.57 11.50
N ARG A 98 -10.88 5.06 10.78
CA ARG A 98 -10.93 6.36 10.08
C ARG A 98 -11.49 6.20 8.66
N GLU A 99 -12.74 6.61 8.47
CA GLU A 99 -13.35 6.87 7.16
C GLU A 99 -12.72 8.14 6.54
N GLU A 100 -12.32 8.15 5.25
CA GLU A 100 -11.88 9.39 4.56
C GLU A 100 -12.81 9.82 3.44
N LYS A 101 -12.80 11.13 3.20
CA LYS A 101 -13.97 11.98 2.93
C LYS A 101 -13.60 13.06 1.91
N TYR A 102 -13.48 12.69 0.64
CA TYR A 102 -13.78 13.63 -0.44
C TYR A 102 -14.92 13.05 -1.25
N SER A 103 -15.97 13.83 -1.46
CA SER A 103 -17.15 13.33 -2.15
C SER A 103 -16.79 13.04 -3.61
N GLN A 104 -17.50 12.07 -4.19
CA GLN A 104 -17.40 11.76 -5.62
C GLN A 104 -17.64 13.02 -6.47
N ASP A 105 -18.45 13.97 -5.97
CA ASP A 105 -18.77 15.23 -6.64
C ASP A 105 -17.55 16.15 -6.76
N SER A 106 -16.67 16.18 -5.74
CA SER A 106 -15.42 16.95 -5.80
C SER A 106 -14.45 16.40 -6.85
N LEU A 107 -14.46 15.08 -7.06
CA LEU A 107 -13.66 14.42 -8.10
C LEU A 107 -14.22 14.70 -9.50
N ASP A 108 -15.54 14.71 -9.66
CA ASP A 108 -16.18 15.01 -10.94
C ASP A 108 -16.00 16.47 -11.34
N LEU A 109 -16.07 17.40 -10.38
CA LEU A 109 -15.83 18.83 -10.63
C LEU A 109 -14.37 19.09 -11.05
N LEU A 110 -13.40 18.39 -10.44
CA LEU A 110 -11.98 18.47 -10.81
C LEU A 110 -11.76 18.03 -12.27
N ASN A 111 -12.41 16.93 -12.69
CA ASN A 111 -12.31 16.42 -14.04
C ASN A 111 -12.91 17.38 -15.08
N SER A 112 -13.96 18.12 -14.71
CA SER A 112 -14.63 19.11 -15.59
C SER A 112 -13.74 20.31 -15.94
N LEU A 113 -12.77 20.65 -15.10
CA LEU A 113 -11.89 21.82 -15.28
C LEU A 113 -10.79 21.62 -16.33
N ALA A 114 -10.58 20.38 -16.82
CA ALA A 114 -9.64 20.03 -17.90
C ALA A 114 -8.24 20.65 -17.74
N LEU A 115 -7.70 20.66 -16.52
CA LEU A 115 -6.41 21.25 -16.20
C LEU A 115 -5.26 20.51 -16.89
N LYS A 116 -4.20 21.23 -17.26
CA LYS A 116 -3.03 20.60 -17.89
C LYS A 116 -2.34 19.65 -16.90
N PRO A 117 -1.83 18.47 -17.32
CA PRO A 117 -1.29 17.43 -16.43
C PRO A 117 -0.17 17.90 -15.50
N LYS A 118 0.63 18.89 -15.93
CA LYS A 118 1.74 19.47 -15.14
C LYS A 118 1.28 20.23 -13.89
N HIS A 119 -0.01 20.50 -13.74
CA HIS A 119 -0.57 21.25 -12.61
C HIS A 119 -1.40 20.37 -11.66
N LEU A 120 -1.53 19.06 -11.94
CA LEU A 120 -2.22 18.10 -11.07
C LEU A 120 -1.36 17.66 -9.87
N THR A 121 -0.04 17.86 -9.95
CA THR A 121 0.92 17.54 -8.87
C THR A 121 0.76 18.38 -7.61
N PHE A 122 0.03 19.51 -7.68
CA PHE A 122 -0.24 20.35 -6.50
C PHE A 122 -1.20 19.68 -5.51
N PHE A 123 -2.10 18.80 -5.99
CA PHE A 123 -3.10 18.16 -5.13
C PHE A 123 -2.60 16.91 -4.42
N THR A 124 -1.47 16.32 -4.86
CA THR A 124 -0.87 15.12 -4.26
C THR A 124 0.06 15.40 -3.09
N ASN A 125 0.43 16.67 -2.83
CA ASN A 125 1.47 17.04 -1.86
C ASN A 125 0.94 17.80 -0.62
N GLU A 126 -0.34 17.66 -0.26
CA GLU A 126 -1.00 18.31 0.90
C GLU A 126 -0.97 19.86 0.96
N GLU A 127 -0.39 20.56 -0.03
CA GLU A 127 -0.37 22.03 -0.04
C GLU A 127 -1.79 22.59 -0.22
N VAL A 128 -2.17 23.51 0.68
CA VAL A 128 -3.35 24.37 0.48
C VAL A 128 -3.18 25.02 -0.90
N LEU A 129 -4.22 25.02 -1.73
CA LEU A 129 -4.22 25.69 -3.03
C LEU A 129 -3.50 27.04 -2.91
N PRO A 130 -2.37 27.23 -3.60
CA PRO A 130 -1.55 28.41 -3.40
C PRO A 130 -2.38 29.65 -3.65
N ASN A 131 -2.34 30.58 -2.69
CA ASN A 131 -3.15 31.79 -2.78
C ASN A 131 -2.72 32.51 -4.08
N PRO A 132 -3.63 32.70 -5.05
CA PRO A 132 -3.26 33.12 -6.41
C PRO A 132 -2.62 34.51 -6.47
N ASN A 133 -2.65 35.25 -5.35
CA ASN A 133 -2.08 36.57 -5.19
C ASN A 133 -0.72 36.60 -4.46
N LEU A 134 -0.30 35.51 -3.80
CA LEU A 134 0.88 35.51 -2.90
C LEU A 134 1.96 34.47 -3.26
N GLU A 135 1.59 33.31 -3.80
CA GLU A 135 2.54 32.18 -3.94
C GLU A 135 2.86 31.79 -5.38
N PHE A 136 2.15 32.34 -6.36
CA PHE A 136 2.62 32.31 -7.74
C PHE A 136 3.55 33.49 -7.93
N GLY A 137 4.85 33.21 -7.74
CA GLY A 137 5.94 34.17 -7.76
C GLY A 137 5.76 35.30 -8.76
N GLU A 138 6.24 36.48 -8.36
CA GLU A 138 6.45 37.60 -9.26
C GLU A 138 6.94 37.06 -10.59
N GLN A 139 6.23 37.39 -11.66
CA GLN A 139 6.74 37.14 -12.98
C GLN A 139 8.07 37.88 -13.06
N GLU A 140 9.19 37.18 -12.88
CA GLU A 140 10.45 37.61 -13.44
C GLU A 140 10.20 37.70 -14.94
N LEU A 141 9.88 38.91 -15.39
CA LEU A 141 10.12 39.31 -16.75
C LEU A 141 11.60 39.04 -16.97
N GLN A 142 11.91 37.88 -17.54
CA GLN A 142 13.24 37.57 -18.07
C GLN A 142 13.46 38.48 -19.30
N LEU A 143 13.67 39.77 -19.03
CA LEU A 143 14.36 40.66 -19.92
C LEU A 143 15.79 40.16 -19.97
N THR A 144 16.22 39.75 -21.16
CA THR A 144 17.59 39.31 -21.38
C THR A 144 18.56 40.49 -21.17
N ALA A 145 19.79 40.23 -20.72
CA ALA A 145 20.79 41.29 -20.54
C ALA A 145 21.05 42.10 -21.82
N GLU A 146 20.75 41.53 -22.99
CA GLU A 146 20.80 42.19 -24.30
C GLU A 146 19.67 43.22 -24.48
N GLU A 147 18.48 43.02 -23.91
CA GLU A 147 17.37 43.99 -23.97
C GLU A 147 17.60 45.19 -23.03
N VAL A 148 18.27 44.97 -21.89
CA VAL A 148 18.66 46.05 -20.95
C VAL A 148 19.82 46.89 -21.50
N LEU A 149 20.78 46.27 -22.21
CA LEU A 149 21.91 46.99 -22.81
C LEU A 149 21.55 47.78 -24.07
N ASN A 150 20.49 47.39 -24.79
CA ASN A 150 20.04 48.09 -25.99
C ASN A 150 19.21 49.37 -25.72
N GLN A 151 18.83 49.64 -24.46
CA GLN A 151 18.07 50.85 -24.09
C GLN A 151 18.93 51.97 -23.46
N GLY A 152 20.26 51.80 -23.36
CA GLY A 152 21.15 52.74 -22.68
C GLY A 152 22.13 53.51 -23.58
N ASN A 153 21.71 54.66 -24.11
CA ASN A 153 22.52 55.85 -24.45
C ASN A 153 24.03 55.67 -24.78
N LEU A 154 24.35 55.06 -25.92
CA LEU A 154 25.70 55.09 -26.50
C LEU A 154 26.09 56.46 -27.10
N ASP A 155 25.12 57.30 -27.45
CA ASP A 155 25.38 58.60 -28.08
C ASP A 155 25.92 59.64 -27.09
N TYR A 156 25.53 59.57 -25.81
CA TYR A 156 25.97 60.52 -24.78
C TYR A 156 27.46 60.41 -24.43
N LEU A 157 28.04 59.21 -24.54
CA LEU A 157 29.46 58.97 -24.25
C LEU A 157 30.39 59.36 -25.41
N ARG A 158 29.87 59.42 -26.65
CA ARG A 158 30.66 59.79 -27.84
C ARG A 158 30.90 61.29 -27.93
N GLU A 159 29.95 62.11 -27.49
CA GLU A 159 30.11 63.58 -27.43
C GLU A 159 31.10 64.01 -26.34
N GLN A 160 31.19 63.29 -25.22
CA GLN A 160 32.13 63.60 -24.14
C GLN A 160 33.59 63.34 -24.54
N PHE A 161 33.86 62.33 -25.38
CA PHE A 161 35.22 62.02 -25.84
C PHE A 161 35.73 62.94 -26.96
N ALA A 162 34.85 63.47 -27.80
CA ALA A 162 35.24 64.38 -28.89
C ALA A 162 35.74 65.74 -28.39
N ASN A 163 35.31 66.17 -27.19
CA ASN A 163 35.63 67.47 -26.62
C ASN A 163 36.91 67.50 -25.74
N SER A 164 37.63 66.39 -25.57
CA SER A 164 38.76 66.28 -24.62
C SER A 164 40.17 66.13 -25.25
N GLN A 165 40.32 66.36 -26.56
CA GLN A 165 41.63 66.30 -27.24
C GLN A 165 42.24 67.71 -27.42
N PRO A 166 43.34 68.06 -26.73
CA PRO A 166 44.04 69.33 -26.96
C PRO A 166 44.89 69.30 -28.24
N LYS A 167 44.67 70.30 -29.11
CA LYS A 167 45.49 70.56 -30.31
C LYS A 167 46.83 71.20 -29.91
N ASN A 168 47.94 70.47 -30.08
CA ASN A 168 49.29 71.04 -30.03
C ASN A 168 49.71 71.56 -31.42
N GLN A 169 50.13 72.83 -31.47
CA GLN A 169 50.79 73.46 -32.62
C GLN A 169 52.24 72.98 -32.76
N PRO A 170 52.79 72.88 -33.98
CA PRO A 170 54.23 72.68 -34.20
C PRO A 170 54.96 74.02 -34.33
N ASN A 171 56.06 74.20 -33.61
CA ASN A 171 57.03 75.27 -33.85
C ASN A 171 58.21 74.69 -34.63
N GLU A 172 58.37 75.13 -35.87
CA GLU A 172 59.58 75.01 -36.67
C GLU A 172 60.66 75.96 -36.16
N ASN A 173 61.95 75.60 -36.32
CA ASN A 173 63.04 76.44 -36.86
C ASN A 173 64.40 75.74 -36.65
N LYS A 174 65.10 75.37 -37.74
CA LYS A 174 66.22 76.10 -38.40
C LYS A 174 67.56 76.03 -37.66
N THR A 175 68.75 75.99 -38.25
CA THR A 175 69.37 75.64 -39.55
C THR A 175 70.87 75.91 -39.33
N ALA A 176 71.73 75.16 -40.04
CA ALA A 176 73.11 75.53 -40.46
C ALA A 176 74.15 75.77 -39.33
N THR A 177 75.42 75.42 -39.43
CA THR A 177 76.35 75.44 -40.57
C THR A 177 77.46 74.43 -40.28
N ARG A 178 77.66 73.39 -41.11
CA ARG A 178 78.48 72.21 -40.74
C ARG A 178 79.22 71.57 -41.92
N TYR A 179 79.52 72.33 -42.98
CA TYR A 179 79.79 71.71 -44.29
C TYR A 179 81.23 71.36 -44.64
N ASP A 180 82.26 71.88 -43.94
CA ASP A 180 83.65 71.64 -44.35
C ASP A 180 84.43 70.58 -43.55
N ASN A 181 83.86 70.06 -42.46
CA ASN A 181 84.45 68.95 -41.69
C ASN A 181 83.85 67.57 -42.03
N LEU A 182 82.97 67.48 -43.04
CA LEU A 182 82.18 66.28 -43.31
C LEU A 182 82.95 65.16 -44.02
N PHE A 183 84.00 65.47 -44.79
CA PHE A 183 84.59 64.49 -45.71
C PHE A 183 85.80 63.72 -45.13
N ALA A 184 86.50 64.27 -44.13
CA ALA A 184 87.69 63.62 -43.56
C ALA A 184 87.36 62.50 -42.55
N ASN A 185 86.19 62.56 -41.90
CA ASN A 185 85.74 61.55 -40.94
C ASN A 185 84.78 60.49 -41.52
N LEU A 186 84.31 60.68 -42.76
CA LEU A 186 83.29 59.85 -43.38
C LEU A 186 83.70 58.37 -43.45
N SER A 187 84.94 58.06 -43.81
CA SER A 187 85.43 56.68 -43.93
C SER A 187 85.50 55.93 -42.59
N LYS A 188 85.89 56.60 -41.49
CA LYS A 188 85.90 56.00 -40.14
C LYS A 188 84.49 55.90 -39.57
N GLU A 189 83.67 56.91 -39.81
CA GLU A 189 82.27 56.93 -39.40
C GLU A 189 81.44 55.86 -40.15
N ASP A 190 81.73 55.60 -41.42
CA ASP A 190 81.10 54.53 -42.20
C ASP A 190 81.50 53.14 -41.69
N GLN A 191 82.76 52.92 -41.31
CA GLN A 191 83.20 51.67 -40.66
C GLN A 191 82.56 51.46 -39.29
N GLU A 192 82.38 52.51 -38.49
CA GLU A 192 81.66 52.43 -37.22
C GLU A 192 80.16 52.18 -37.42
N ARG A 193 79.54 52.79 -38.45
CA ARG A 193 78.14 52.52 -38.82
C ARG A 193 77.94 51.07 -39.26
N GLU A 194 78.87 50.51 -40.04
CA GLU A 194 78.89 49.11 -40.45
C GLU A 194 78.98 48.16 -39.23
N LYS A 195 79.94 48.39 -38.32
CA LYS A 195 80.06 47.62 -37.08
C LYS A 195 78.80 47.71 -36.22
N LYS A 196 78.26 48.92 -36.04
CA LYS A 196 77.03 49.15 -35.27
C LYS A 196 75.80 48.51 -35.93
N LYS A 197 75.78 48.42 -37.26
CA LYS A 197 74.74 47.69 -38.01
C LYS A 197 74.86 46.18 -37.79
N GLN A 198 76.08 45.63 -37.83
CA GLN A 198 76.34 44.22 -37.53
C GLN A 198 76.00 43.87 -36.08
N GLU A 199 76.38 44.71 -35.10
CA GLU A 199 76.02 44.54 -33.69
C GLU A 199 74.51 44.58 -33.46
N ARG A 200 73.79 45.51 -34.10
CA ARG A 200 72.33 45.57 -34.06
C ARG A 200 71.70 44.32 -34.67
N GLN A 201 72.27 43.79 -35.75
CA GLN A 201 71.78 42.59 -36.40
C GLN A 201 72.05 41.34 -35.55
N ALA A 202 73.22 41.24 -34.92
CA ALA A 202 73.53 40.19 -33.95
C ALA A 202 72.64 40.27 -32.70
N ALA A 203 72.34 41.48 -32.20
CA ALA A 203 71.43 41.68 -31.09
C ALA A 203 69.98 41.31 -31.45
N LYS A 204 69.52 41.64 -32.66
CA LYS A 204 68.21 41.20 -33.19
C LYS A 204 68.14 39.67 -33.28
N ASN A 205 69.15 39.03 -33.86
CA ASN A 205 69.20 37.58 -33.97
C ASN A 205 69.17 36.90 -32.59
N LYS A 206 69.92 37.43 -31.61
CA LYS A 206 69.89 36.92 -30.22
C LYS A 206 68.53 37.10 -29.55
N PHE A 207 67.86 38.22 -29.79
CA PHE A 207 66.52 38.46 -29.27
C PHE A 207 65.50 37.48 -29.89
N GLU A 208 65.56 37.29 -31.21
CA GLU A 208 64.71 36.33 -31.93
C GLU A 208 64.97 34.88 -31.51
N GLU A 209 66.22 34.51 -31.24
CA GLU A 209 66.60 33.18 -30.77
C GLU A 209 66.14 32.94 -29.32
N ALA A 210 66.28 33.92 -28.43
CA ALA A 210 65.72 33.86 -27.08
C ALA A 210 64.18 33.80 -27.09
N GLU A 211 63.53 34.51 -28.03
CA GLU A 211 62.09 34.44 -28.20
C GLU A 211 61.63 33.06 -28.70
N ARG A 212 62.36 32.46 -29.65
CA ARG A 212 62.12 31.08 -30.09
C ARG A 212 62.25 30.08 -28.95
N GLN A 213 63.31 30.15 -28.15
CA GLN A 213 63.50 29.28 -26.98
C GLN A 213 62.35 29.41 -25.97
N ARG A 214 61.86 30.64 -25.71
CA ARG A 214 60.69 30.85 -24.85
C ARG A 214 59.41 30.23 -25.43
N ARG A 215 59.22 30.27 -26.74
CA ARG A 215 58.07 29.64 -27.41
C ARG A 215 58.15 28.13 -27.34
N GLU A 216 59.32 27.55 -27.55
CA GLU A 216 59.56 26.10 -27.42
C GLU A 216 59.33 25.60 -26.00
N GLN A 217 59.84 26.30 -24.99
CA GLN A 217 59.59 25.96 -23.57
C GLN A 217 58.09 26.02 -23.23
N LYS A 218 57.37 27.05 -23.69
CA LYS A 218 55.91 27.15 -23.50
C LYS A 218 55.14 26.03 -24.19
N LEU A 219 55.60 25.55 -25.34
CA LEU A 219 54.98 24.42 -26.03
C LEU A 219 55.21 23.12 -25.25
N LEU A 220 56.44 22.87 -24.80
CA LEU A 220 56.77 21.69 -23.98
C LEU A 220 55.98 21.66 -22.65
N GLU A 221 55.84 22.81 -21.98
CA GLU A 221 55.02 22.91 -20.77
C GLU A 221 53.53 22.66 -21.05
N LYS A 222 53.01 23.14 -22.18
CA LYS A 222 51.63 22.85 -22.60
C LYS A 222 51.43 21.37 -22.88
N ASP A 223 52.35 20.73 -23.61
CA ASP A 223 52.28 19.30 -23.92
C ASP A 223 52.36 18.45 -22.64
N LYS A 224 53.21 18.84 -21.68
CA LYS A 224 53.28 18.17 -20.39
C LYS A 224 51.97 18.29 -19.60
N LYS A 225 51.37 19.50 -19.56
CA LYS A 225 50.06 19.72 -18.91
C LYS A 225 48.95 18.90 -19.57
N LEU A 226 48.92 18.85 -20.90
CA LEU A 226 47.94 18.05 -21.64
C LEU A 226 48.05 16.57 -21.29
N LYS A 227 49.26 16.02 -21.21
CA LYS A 227 49.49 14.63 -20.79
C LYS A 227 49.06 14.37 -19.35
N GLU A 228 49.39 15.26 -18.42
CA GLU A 228 48.96 15.15 -17.02
C GLU A 228 47.44 15.20 -16.87
N ASP A 229 46.76 16.06 -17.64
CA ASP A 229 45.30 16.16 -17.63
C ASP A 229 44.60 14.98 -18.32
N GLU A 230 45.24 14.36 -19.31
CA GLU A 230 44.77 13.09 -19.91
C GLU A 230 44.91 11.94 -18.91
N GLU A 231 46.02 11.84 -18.19
CA GLU A 231 46.24 10.80 -17.18
C GLU A 231 45.25 10.94 -16.01
N LYS A 232 44.96 12.17 -15.56
CA LYS A 232 43.92 12.42 -14.56
C LYS A 232 42.54 11.98 -15.05
N ARG A 233 42.19 12.29 -16.29
CA ARG A 233 40.91 11.87 -16.89
C ARG A 233 40.80 10.35 -17.03
N GLN A 234 41.89 9.65 -17.28
CA GLN A 234 41.91 8.18 -17.29
C GLN A 234 41.68 7.62 -15.89
N LYS A 235 42.42 8.11 -14.88
CA LYS A 235 42.25 7.68 -13.49
C LYS A 235 40.84 7.96 -12.95
N GLU A 236 40.27 9.11 -13.29
CA GLU A 236 38.90 9.46 -12.91
C GLU A 236 37.87 8.51 -13.54
N LYS A 237 38.05 8.14 -14.81
CA LYS A 237 37.20 7.14 -15.48
C LYS A 237 37.32 5.76 -14.83
N GLU A 238 38.52 5.29 -14.55
CA GLU A 238 38.74 4.00 -13.88
C GLU A 238 38.10 3.97 -12.49
N LEU A 239 38.19 5.07 -11.74
CA LEU A 239 37.59 5.18 -10.41
C LEU A 239 36.06 5.21 -10.48
N ALA A 240 35.50 5.93 -11.45
CA ALA A 240 34.06 5.94 -11.72
C ALA A 240 33.52 4.56 -12.13
N GLU A 241 34.24 3.82 -12.98
CA GLU A 241 33.88 2.46 -13.38
C GLU A 241 33.91 1.49 -12.18
N LEU A 242 34.90 1.60 -11.30
CA LEU A 242 34.97 0.80 -10.07
C LEU A 242 33.83 1.12 -9.10
N GLU A 243 33.44 2.39 -8.97
CA GLU A 243 32.31 2.79 -8.14
C GLU A 243 30.99 2.28 -8.71
N GLU A 244 30.81 2.35 -10.03
CA GLU A 244 29.63 1.82 -10.69
C GLU A 244 29.54 0.29 -10.55
N GLN A 245 30.65 -0.43 -10.68
CA GLN A 245 30.69 -1.88 -10.44
C GLN A 245 30.32 -2.23 -8.99
N LYS A 246 30.83 -1.48 -8.01
CA LYS A 246 30.45 -1.67 -6.59
C LYS A 246 28.97 -1.40 -6.37
N ARG A 247 28.42 -0.37 -7.02
CA ARG A 247 27.00 -0.03 -6.92
C ARG A 247 26.13 -1.14 -7.51
N ARG A 248 26.47 -1.64 -8.72
CA ARG A 248 25.78 -2.77 -9.36
C ARG A 248 25.86 -4.04 -8.50
N ALA A 249 27.03 -4.37 -7.97
CA ALA A 249 27.20 -5.52 -7.08
C ALA A 249 26.37 -5.40 -5.80
N ALA A 250 26.27 -4.20 -5.22
CA ALA A 250 25.42 -3.95 -4.05
C ALA A 250 23.92 -4.05 -4.38
N GLU A 251 23.49 -3.55 -5.54
CA GLU A 251 22.12 -3.68 -6.04
C GLU A 251 21.75 -5.15 -6.27
N GLU A 252 22.63 -5.93 -6.93
CA GLU A 252 22.45 -7.36 -7.15
C GLU A 252 22.41 -8.15 -5.82
N ALA A 253 23.28 -7.82 -4.87
CA ALA A 253 23.27 -8.46 -3.55
C ALA A 253 21.96 -8.17 -2.79
N ARG A 254 21.45 -6.93 -2.88
CA ARG A 254 20.17 -6.56 -2.27
C ARG A 254 19.00 -7.29 -2.94
N GLN A 255 19.01 -7.41 -4.26
CA GLN A 255 17.99 -8.16 -4.99
C GLN A 255 18.00 -9.65 -4.64
N LYS A 256 19.18 -10.27 -4.58
CA LYS A 256 19.32 -11.67 -4.14
C LYS A 256 18.84 -11.88 -2.71
N ALA A 257 19.22 -11.02 -1.78
CA ALA A 257 18.75 -11.10 -0.39
C ALA A 257 17.22 -10.99 -0.29
N LEU A 258 16.60 -10.11 -1.08
CA LEU A 258 15.15 -9.95 -1.14
C LEU A 258 14.47 -11.18 -1.74
N GLN A 259 15.05 -11.78 -2.79
CA GLN A 259 14.55 -13.04 -3.35
C GLN A 259 14.64 -14.20 -2.35
N GLU A 260 15.78 -14.35 -1.67
CA GLU A 260 15.95 -15.38 -0.63
C GLU A 260 14.96 -15.21 0.53
N GLU A 261 14.68 -13.97 0.95
CA GLU A 261 13.67 -13.69 1.98
C GLU A 261 12.27 -14.07 1.51
N GLN A 262 11.91 -13.72 0.27
CA GLN A 262 10.64 -14.13 -0.33
C GLN A 262 10.52 -15.66 -0.40
N GLU A 263 11.55 -16.36 -0.87
CA GLU A 263 11.58 -17.82 -0.94
C GLU A 263 11.44 -18.47 0.45
N ARG A 264 12.07 -17.90 1.49
CA ARG A 264 11.89 -18.36 2.87
C ARG A 264 10.46 -18.18 3.36
N ILE A 265 9.83 -17.04 3.06
CA ILE A 265 8.43 -16.78 3.40
C ILE A 265 7.52 -17.78 2.67
N PHE A 266 7.73 -18.00 1.37
CA PHE A 266 6.95 -18.96 0.58
C PHE A 266 7.15 -20.39 1.08
N SER A 267 8.38 -20.81 1.36
CA SER A 267 8.68 -22.13 1.91
C SER A 267 7.99 -22.35 3.26
N THR A 268 8.03 -21.36 4.14
CA THR A 268 7.35 -21.42 5.45
C THR A 268 5.84 -21.50 5.29
N LYS A 269 5.25 -20.69 4.40
CA LYS A 269 3.81 -20.76 4.09
C LYS A 269 3.42 -22.13 3.54
N MET A 270 4.20 -22.70 2.63
CA MET A 270 3.93 -24.02 2.05
C MET A 270 3.99 -25.12 3.11
N LYS A 271 4.99 -25.11 4.00
CA LYS A 271 5.07 -26.05 5.13
C LYS A 271 3.85 -25.94 6.05
N ASN A 272 3.43 -24.73 6.40
CA ASN A 272 2.25 -24.52 7.24
C ASN A 272 0.97 -25.02 6.57
N ILE A 273 0.83 -24.83 5.25
CA ILE A 273 -0.31 -25.34 4.47
C ILE A 273 -0.29 -26.88 4.44
N GLU A 274 0.86 -27.50 4.23
CA GLU A 274 0.99 -28.96 4.24
C GLU A 274 0.68 -29.55 5.61
N GLU A 275 1.17 -28.94 6.69
CA GLU A 275 0.83 -29.35 8.06
C GLU A 275 -0.66 -29.17 8.37
N ALA A 276 -1.26 -28.06 7.91
CA ALA A 276 -2.69 -27.83 8.08
C ALA A 276 -3.52 -28.87 7.32
N LYS A 277 -3.11 -29.24 6.09
CA LYS A 277 -3.74 -30.32 5.32
C LYS A 277 -3.64 -31.66 6.04
N LYS A 278 -2.46 -32.03 6.53
CA LYS A 278 -2.28 -33.26 7.32
C LYS A 278 -3.15 -33.29 8.56
N ARG A 279 -3.20 -32.20 9.32
CA ARG A 279 -4.09 -32.08 10.50
C ARG A 279 -5.56 -32.19 10.13
N ALA A 280 -5.98 -31.63 9.01
CA ALA A 280 -7.36 -31.74 8.53
C ALA A 280 -7.70 -33.17 8.09
N GLU A 281 -6.78 -33.86 7.40
CA GLU A 281 -6.92 -35.27 7.00
C GLU A 281 -7.03 -36.19 8.23
N GLU A 282 -6.15 -36.01 9.23
CA GLU A 282 -6.20 -36.75 10.49
C GLU A 282 -7.50 -36.49 11.27
N ALA A 283 -7.98 -35.24 11.31
CA ALA A 283 -9.24 -34.89 11.95
C ALA A 283 -10.43 -35.57 11.26
N LEU A 284 -10.44 -35.61 9.93
CA LEU A 284 -11.48 -36.27 9.14
C LEU A 284 -11.45 -37.79 9.36
N GLU A 285 -10.27 -38.40 9.40
CA GLU A 285 -10.12 -39.82 9.70
C GLU A 285 -10.62 -40.16 11.12
N ASN A 286 -10.28 -39.33 12.10
CA ASN A 286 -10.78 -39.49 13.47
C ASN A 286 -12.30 -39.33 13.55
N GLN A 287 -12.88 -38.38 12.81
CA GLN A 287 -14.32 -38.20 12.73
C GLN A 287 -15.01 -39.43 12.09
N LYS A 288 -14.43 -39.99 11.03
CA LYS A 288 -14.94 -41.24 10.41
C LYS A 288 -14.93 -42.40 11.40
N LYS A 289 -13.83 -42.62 12.11
CA LYS A 289 -13.72 -43.66 13.15
C LYS A 289 -14.74 -43.47 14.27
N ALA A 290 -14.94 -42.22 14.71
CA ALA A 290 -15.94 -41.90 15.72
C ALA A 290 -17.37 -42.18 15.24
N ASN A 291 -17.69 -41.82 13.99
CA ASN A 291 -18.99 -42.09 13.38
C ASN A 291 -19.23 -43.60 13.22
N GLU A 292 -18.24 -44.36 12.75
CA GLU A 292 -18.34 -45.83 12.63
C GLU A 292 -18.60 -46.49 14.00
N LEU A 293 -17.93 -46.03 15.05
CA LEU A 293 -18.18 -46.51 16.42
C LEU A 293 -19.59 -46.16 16.90
N ALA A 294 -20.07 -44.95 16.60
CA ALA A 294 -21.42 -44.54 16.95
C ALA A 294 -22.48 -45.36 16.19
N GLU A 295 -22.26 -45.64 14.91
CA GLU A 295 -23.15 -46.51 14.12
C GLU A 295 -23.17 -47.94 14.64
N LYS A 296 -22.01 -48.50 15.02
CA LYS A 296 -21.96 -49.83 15.65
C LYS A 296 -22.76 -49.86 16.95
N LYS A 297 -22.58 -48.87 17.83
CA LYS A 297 -23.36 -48.77 19.07
C LYS A 297 -24.87 -48.69 18.82
N LYS A 298 -25.30 -47.89 17.83
CA LYS A 298 -26.71 -47.80 17.45
C LYS A 298 -27.24 -49.12 16.91
N LYS A 299 -26.47 -49.84 16.10
CA LYS A 299 -26.84 -51.17 15.60
C LYS A 299 -26.99 -52.17 16.74
N ASP A 300 -26.04 -52.19 17.67
CA ASP A 300 -26.08 -53.09 18.84
C ASP A 300 -27.29 -52.78 19.74
N GLU A 301 -27.65 -51.50 19.90
CA GLU A 301 -28.83 -51.08 20.67
C GLU A 301 -30.14 -51.48 19.98
N ILE A 302 -30.23 -51.31 18.66
CA ILE A 302 -31.38 -51.75 17.87
C ILE A 302 -31.53 -53.27 17.96
N GLU A 303 -30.44 -54.03 17.85
CA GLU A 303 -30.48 -55.50 17.95
C GLU A 303 -30.95 -55.97 19.33
N LYS A 304 -30.53 -55.29 20.41
CA LYS A 304 -31.01 -55.57 21.77
C LYS A 304 -32.51 -55.29 21.89
N LEU A 305 -32.98 -54.14 21.42
CA LEU A 305 -34.40 -53.78 21.45
C LEU A 305 -35.25 -54.75 20.61
N GLN A 306 -34.75 -55.21 19.47
CA GLN A 306 -35.43 -56.23 18.66
C GLN A 306 -35.57 -57.55 19.41
N LYS A 307 -34.49 -58.04 20.04
CA LYS A 307 -34.51 -59.26 20.86
C LYS A 307 -35.45 -59.13 22.06
N GLU A 308 -35.46 -57.99 22.74
CA GLU A 308 -36.38 -57.72 23.85
C GLU A 308 -37.84 -57.72 23.38
N ASN A 309 -38.13 -57.11 22.23
CA ASN A 309 -39.48 -57.07 21.65
C ASN A 309 -39.93 -58.47 21.18
N GLU A 310 -39.04 -59.27 20.58
CA GLU A 310 -39.33 -60.67 20.24
C GLU A 310 -39.68 -61.49 21.49
N LEU A 311 -38.88 -61.39 22.56
CA LEU A 311 -39.16 -62.05 23.83
C LEU A 311 -40.48 -61.57 24.46
N GLU A 312 -40.79 -60.28 24.37
CA GLU A 312 -42.06 -59.74 24.87
C GLU A 312 -43.26 -60.26 24.06
N GLN A 313 -43.14 -60.33 22.73
CA GLN A 313 -44.15 -60.93 21.86
C GLN A 313 -44.37 -62.41 22.18
N GLU A 314 -43.32 -63.18 22.43
CA GLU A 314 -43.43 -64.58 22.86
C GLU A 314 -44.15 -64.69 24.22
N ARG A 315 -43.83 -63.82 25.18
CA ARG A 315 -44.51 -63.79 26.49
C ARG A 315 -45.99 -63.46 26.34
N LEU A 316 -46.34 -62.48 25.53
CA LEU A 316 -47.72 -62.11 25.24
C LEU A 316 -48.48 -63.24 24.52
N ALA A 317 -47.84 -63.91 23.55
CA ALA A 317 -48.42 -65.06 22.86
C ALA A 317 -48.68 -66.23 23.82
N ASN A 318 -47.76 -66.52 24.74
CA ASN A 318 -47.94 -67.55 25.76
C ASN A 318 -49.05 -67.19 26.75
N GLN A 319 -49.14 -65.92 27.18
CA GLN A 319 -50.25 -65.45 28.01
C GLN A 319 -51.59 -65.57 27.29
N ALA A 320 -51.66 -65.20 26.01
CA ALA A 320 -52.86 -65.33 25.19
C ALA A 320 -53.33 -66.80 25.08
N LYS A 321 -52.40 -67.74 24.87
CA LYS A 321 -52.71 -69.18 24.85
C LYS A 321 -53.26 -69.66 26.19
N LEU A 322 -52.66 -69.26 27.31
CA LEU A 322 -53.15 -69.62 28.64
C LEU A 322 -54.57 -69.10 28.88
N ILE A 323 -54.85 -67.85 28.49
CA ILE A 323 -56.19 -67.26 28.59
C ILE A 323 -57.19 -68.04 27.72
N GLU A 324 -56.79 -68.45 26.51
CA GLU A 324 -57.62 -69.24 25.62
C GLU A 324 -57.92 -70.64 26.19
N GLU A 325 -56.91 -71.32 26.74
CA GLU A 325 -57.08 -72.61 27.42
C GLU A 325 -58.00 -72.49 28.65
N GLU A 326 -57.84 -71.45 29.46
CA GLU A 326 -58.75 -71.19 30.59
C GLU A 326 -60.17 -70.91 30.12
N LYS A 327 -60.34 -70.16 29.02
CA LYS A 327 -61.65 -69.90 28.43
C LYS A 327 -62.29 -71.19 27.91
N GLN A 328 -61.53 -72.06 27.25
CA GLN A 328 -62.02 -73.37 26.79
C GLN A 328 -62.42 -74.25 27.98
N LYS A 329 -61.64 -74.28 29.06
CA LYS A 329 -61.99 -75.00 30.30
C LYS A 329 -63.28 -74.46 30.91
N LYS A 330 -63.47 -73.13 30.97
CA LYS A 330 -64.70 -72.51 31.46
C LYS A 330 -65.91 -72.86 30.59
N LEU A 331 -65.76 -72.82 29.26
CA LEU A 331 -66.83 -73.21 28.33
C LEU A 331 -67.19 -74.69 28.46
N ALA A 332 -66.20 -75.58 28.63
CA ALA A 332 -66.42 -77.00 28.86
C ALA A 332 -67.13 -77.27 30.20
N ALA A 333 -66.77 -76.53 31.26
CA ALA A 333 -67.45 -76.61 32.55
C ALA A 333 -68.92 -76.16 32.46
N ILE A 334 -69.19 -75.05 31.76
CA ILE A 334 -70.57 -74.59 31.51
C ILE A 334 -71.35 -75.62 30.70
N ALA A 335 -70.75 -76.20 29.65
CA ALA A 335 -71.42 -77.23 28.85
C ALA A 335 -71.75 -78.48 29.68
N LEU A 336 -70.88 -78.87 30.62
CA LEU A 336 -71.11 -79.98 31.52
C LEU A 336 -72.24 -79.65 32.51
N GLU A 337 -72.22 -78.46 33.11
CA GLU A 337 -73.30 -77.96 33.96
C GLU A 337 -74.65 -77.93 33.23
N ASP A 338 -74.69 -77.45 31.99
CA ASP A 338 -75.88 -77.48 31.13
C ASP A 338 -76.40 -78.91 30.90
N THR A 339 -75.51 -79.89 30.67
CA THR A 339 -75.93 -81.29 30.53
C THR A 339 -76.46 -81.87 31.83
N GLU A 340 -75.87 -81.54 32.98
CA GLU A 340 -76.36 -81.95 34.29
C GLU A 340 -77.73 -81.32 34.58
N GLN A 341 -77.92 -80.03 34.26
CA GLN A 341 -79.20 -79.36 34.40
C GLN A 341 -80.27 -80.00 33.51
N ARG A 342 -79.95 -80.30 32.24
CA ARG A 342 -80.86 -81.03 31.35
C ARG A 342 -81.23 -82.41 31.90
N GLN A 343 -80.26 -83.16 32.44
CA GLN A 343 -80.53 -84.45 33.07
C GLN A 343 -81.39 -84.31 34.34
N ARG A 344 -81.19 -83.26 35.14
CA ARG A 344 -82.05 -82.97 36.31
C ARG A 344 -83.48 -82.71 35.88
N ILE A 345 -83.68 -81.84 34.88
CA ILE A 345 -85.01 -81.53 34.31
C ILE A 345 -85.66 -82.80 33.76
N GLU A 346 -84.92 -83.66 33.05
CA GLU A 346 -85.44 -84.92 32.53
C GLU A 346 -85.84 -85.90 33.64
N ARG A 347 -85.04 -86.01 34.70
CA ARG A 347 -85.39 -86.82 35.89
C ARG A 347 -86.62 -86.28 36.60
N GLU A 348 -86.72 -84.98 36.80
CA GLU A 348 -87.89 -84.32 37.40
C GLU A 348 -89.14 -84.55 36.54
N ALA A 349 -89.06 -84.34 35.22
CA ALA A 349 -90.16 -84.59 34.31
C ALA A 349 -90.60 -86.06 34.29
N ASN A 350 -89.66 -87.01 34.35
CA ASN A 350 -89.98 -88.44 34.43
C ASN A 350 -90.57 -88.83 35.79
N ALA A 351 -90.08 -88.25 36.89
CA ALA A 351 -90.66 -88.45 38.22
C ALA A 351 -92.08 -87.87 38.30
N GLU A 352 -92.32 -86.70 37.71
CA GLU A 352 -93.64 -86.09 37.64
C GLU A 352 -94.60 -86.92 36.77
N LYS A 353 -94.15 -87.41 35.61
CA LYS A 353 -94.92 -88.38 34.80
C LYS A 353 -95.26 -89.64 35.58
N ALA A 354 -94.30 -90.19 36.34
CA ALA A 354 -94.53 -91.36 37.19
C ALA A 354 -95.56 -91.05 38.30
N ARG A 355 -95.49 -89.86 38.92
CA ARG A 355 -96.46 -89.41 39.92
C ARG A 355 -97.86 -89.28 39.33
N ILE A 356 -97.99 -88.68 38.15
CA ILE A 356 -99.27 -88.55 37.43
C ILE A 356 -99.84 -89.94 37.06
N LEU A 357 -99.00 -90.87 36.62
CA LEU A 357 -99.41 -92.25 36.34
C LEU A 357 -99.90 -92.98 37.60
N GLN A 358 -99.24 -92.77 38.74
CA GLN A 358 -99.64 -93.35 40.02
C GLN A 358 -100.97 -92.74 40.50
N GLU A 359 -101.10 -91.41 40.45
CA GLU A 359 -102.37 -90.71 40.73
C GLU A 359 -103.52 -91.12 39.78
N ALA A 360 -103.21 -91.50 38.54
CA ALA A 360 -104.20 -92.01 37.58
C ALA A 360 -104.60 -93.47 37.83
N ASN A 361 -103.69 -94.30 38.35
CA ASN A 361 -103.98 -95.68 38.74
C ASN A 361 -104.75 -95.75 40.07
N ASP A 362 -104.48 -94.86 41.02
CA ASP A 362 -105.20 -94.79 42.30
C ASP A 362 -106.66 -94.27 42.14
N LYS A 363 -107.01 -93.73 40.97
CA LYS A 363 -108.35 -93.24 40.60
C LYS A 363 -109.18 -94.23 39.76
N LYS A 364 -108.64 -95.41 39.43
CA LYS A 364 -109.38 -96.53 38.84
C LYS A 364 -109.74 -97.56 39.91
#